data_AF-A0A846DQX7-F1
#
_entry.id   AF-A0A846DQX7-F1
#
_cell.length_a   1.000
_cell.length_b   1.000
_cell.length_c   1.000
_cell.angle_alpha   90.00
_cell.angle_beta   90.00
_cell.angle_gamma   90.00
#
_symmetry.space_group_name_H-M   'P 1'
#
loop_
_entity.id
_entity.type
_entity.pdbx_description
1 polymer ?
#
loop_
_entity_poly.entity_id
_entity_poly.type
_entity_poly.pdbx_seq_one_letter_code
_entity_poly.pdbx_strand_id
1 'polypeptide(L)'
;MPVYKLYHKGERNQPNAQPNPEVKAQLAQILNKRISSNLIEQDTLERIIIDSGGLLRELIRITNECCRICLRLVRCQPENKYIKINQDILDEALNKFKLDFDSRIGVKNYEILKTTYEKNKPNDTKEQQFLDLLHGLYILEYRNHELWYDVHPIVTKVLQQKDII
;
A
#
# COMPACT_ATOMS: atom_id res chain seq x y z
N MET A 1 8.46 -11.51 -5.16
CA MET A 1 8.88 -11.28 -3.75
C MET A 1 7.76 -11.78 -2.86
N PRO A 2 8.04 -12.52 -1.79
CA PRO A 2 7.00 -12.96 -0.86
C PRO A 2 6.32 -11.74 -0.24
N VAL A 3 4.99 -11.80 -0.13
CA VAL A 3 4.19 -10.76 0.52
C VAL A 3 4.12 -11.06 2.01
N TYR A 4 4.43 -10.06 2.83
CA TYR A 4 4.35 -10.16 4.27
C TYR A 4 2.90 -10.04 4.71
N LYS A 5 2.44 -11.00 5.51
CA LYS A 5 1.02 -11.09 5.89
C LYS A 5 0.72 -10.14 7.05
N LEU A 6 0.32 -8.90 6.74
CA LEU A 6 -0.14 -7.97 7.76
C LEU A 6 -1.45 -8.42 8.40
N TYR A 7 -2.37 -9.02 7.62
CA TYR A 7 -3.69 -9.46 8.10
C TYR A 7 -3.97 -10.90 7.64
N HIS A 8 -4.77 -11.67 8.39
CA HIS A 8 -5.27 -12.93 7.84
C HIS A 8 -6.28 -12.68 6.71
N LYS A 9 -6.57 -13.74 5.93
CA LYS A 9 -7.47 -13.67 4.80
C LYS A 9 -8.83 -13.17 5.28
N GLY A 10 -9.33 -12.08 4.68
CA GLY A 10 -10.61 -11.46 5.04
C GLY A 10 -10.62 -10.62 6.32
N GLU A 11 -9.51 -10.55 7.07
CA GLU A 11 -9.47 -9.76 8.31
C GLU A 11 -9.30 -8.27 8.05
N ARG A 12 -8.51 -7.86 7.04
CA ARG A 12 -8.16 -6.45 6.78
C ARG A 12 -9.38 -5.52 6.70
N ASN A 13 -10.49 -6.03 6.16
CA ASN A 13 -11.71 -5.25 5.93
C ASN A 13 -12.61 -5.16 7.17
N GLN A 14 -12.25 -5.82 8.28
CA GLN A 14 -13.00 -5.76 9.52
C GLN A 14 -12.71 -4.46 10.28
N PRO A 15 -13.70 -3.86 10.98
CA PRO A 15 -13.53 -2.56 11.64
C PRO A 15 -12.39 -2.50 12.68
N ASN A 16 -12.05 -3.63 13.30
CA ASN A 16 -11.05 -3.73 14.36
C ASN A 16 -9.82 -4.56 13.94
N ALA A 17 -9.59 -4.71 12.64
CA ALA A 17 -8.46 -5.45 12.12
C ALA A 17 -7.15 -4.84 12.62
N GLN A 18 -6.30 -5.65 13.26
CA GLN A 18 -4.99 -5.22 13.72
C GLN A 18 -3.91 -5.92 12.89
N PRO A 19 -2.91 -5.17 12.38
CA PRO A 19 -1.82 -5.78 11.64
C PRO A 19 -0.97 -6.64 12.57
N ASN A 20 -0.45 -7.76 12.06
CA ASN A 20 0.43 -8.65 12.80
C ASN A 20 1.68 -7.86 13.29
N PRO A 21 1.93 -7.79 14.61
CA PRO A 21 2.98 -6.94 15.18
C PRO A 21 4.38 -7.43 14.82
N GLU A 22 4.60 -8.74 14.71
CA GLU A 22 5.91 -9.31 14.32
C GLU A 22 6.25 -8.93 12.88
N VAL A 23 5.26 -9.06 11.99
CA VAL A 23 5.41 -8.69 10.58
C VAL A 23 5.65 -7.19 10.43
N LYS A 24 4.90 -6.37 11.16
CA LYS A 24 5.11 -4.91 11.21
C LYS A 24 6.53 -4.57 11.69
N ALA A 25 7.02 -5.21 12.74
CA ALA A 25 8.38 -5.02 13.25
C ALA A 25 9.44 -5.43 12.21
N GLN A 26 9.25 -6.54 11.50
CA GLN A 26 10.15 -6.97 10.42
C GLN A 26 10.22 -5.94 9.29
N LEU A 27 9.07 -5.44 8.83
CA LEU A 27 9.02 -4.42 7.77
C LEU A 27 9.66 -3.09 8.22
N ALA A 28 9.43 -2.69 9.47
CA ALA A 28 10.08 -1.53 10.08
C ALA A 28 11.61 -1.70 10.14
N GLN A 29 12.10 -2.87 10.56
CA GLN A 29 13.53 -3.16 10.58
C GLN A 29 14.16 -3.09 9.18
N ILE A 30 13.45 -3.55 8.14
CA ILE A 30 13.94 -3.45 6.76
C ILE A 30 14.08 -2.00 6.32
N LEU A 31 13.12 -1.13 6.68
CA LEU A 31 13.21 0.30 6.39
C LEU A 31 14.33 0.99 7.17
N ASN A 32 14.48 0.67 8.46
CA ASN A 32 15.52 1.24 9.32
C ASN A 32 16.95 0.89 8.86
N LYS A 33 17.14 -0.20 8.10
CA LYS A 33 18.41 -0.52 7.45
C LYS A 33 18.75 0.40 6.27
N ARG A 34 17.79 1.16 5.75
CA ARG A 34 17.93 2.00 4.55
C ARG A 34 17.80 3.49 4.85
N ILE A 35 16.97 3.84 5.82
CA ILE A 35 16.69 5.21 6.24
C ILE A 35 16.83 5.25 7.76
N SER A 36 17.49 6.29 8.26
CA SER A 36 17.61 6.50 9.70
C SER A 36 16.23 6.68 10.33
N SER A 37 15.96 5.97 11.44
CA SER A 37 14.67 6.00 12.12
C SER A 37 14.27 7.39 12.61
N ASN A 38 15.22 8.32 12.76
CA ASN A 38 14.94 9.70 13.13
C ASN A 38 14.37 10.57 11.99
N LEU A 39 14.39 10.09 10.74
CA LEU A 39 13.89 10.81 9.55
C LEU A 39 12.43 10.48 9.22
N ILE A 40 11.81 9.54 9.94
CA ILE A 40 10.42 9.14 9.76
C ILE A 40 9.73 9.23 11.12
N GLU A 41 8.59 9.90 11.19
CA GLU A 41 7.78 9.88 12.41
C GLU A 41 7.19 8.48 12.63
N GLN A 42 7.11 8.05 13.90
CA GLN A 42 6.71 6.69 14.23
C GLN A 42 5.33 6.34 13.64
N ASP A 43 4.31 7.16 13.86
CA ASP A 43 2.95 6.92 13.35
C ASP A 43 2.91 6.89 11.80
N THR A 44 3.80 7.66 11.16
CA THR A 44 3.94 7.70 9.71
C THR A 44 4.57 6.42 9.17
N LEU A 45 5.59 5.88 9.86
CA LEU A 45 6.18 4.58 9.55
C LEU A 45 5.15 3.45 9.60
N GLU A 46 4.32 3.44 10.64
CA GLU A 46 3.27 2.43 10.80
C GLU A 46 2.27 2.48 9.65
N ARG A 47 1.86 3.69 9.27
CA ARG A 47 0.91 3.90 8.16
C ARG A 47 1.51 3.52 6.81
N ILE A 48 2.79 3.83 6.56
CA ILE A 48 3.52 3.37 5.36
C ILE A 48 3.49 1.83 5.26
N ILE A 49 3.73 1.13 6.37
CA ILE A 49 3.68 -0.33 6.42
C ILE A 49 2.28 -0.83 6.06
N ILE A 50 1.24 -0.28 6.66
CA ILE A 50 -0.15 -0.68 6.40
C ILE A 50 -0.53 -0.41 4.94
N ASP A 51 -0.23 0.78 4.41
CA ASP A 51 -0.57 1.17 3.04
C ASP A 51 0.19 0.38 1.97
N SER A 52 1.34 -0.20 2.31
CA SER A 52 2.09 -1.11 1.43
C SER A 52 1.43 -2.48 1.22
N GLY A 53 0.43 -2.84 2.03
CA GLY A 53 -0.19 -4.17 2.00
C GLY A 53 0.76 -5.31 2.34
N GLY A 54 1.92 -5.01 2.96
CA GLY A 54 2.96 -5.99 3.26
C GLY A 54 3.83 -6.37 2.05
N LEU A 55 3.70 -5.68 0.91
CA LEU A 55 4.62 -5.86 -0.21
C LEU A 55 5.86 -5.00 0.01
N LEU A 56 7.02 -5.66 0.09
CA LEU A 56 8.30 -4.97 0.24
C LEU A 56 8.55 -3.97 -0.91
N ARG A 57 8.14 -4.30 -2.14
CA ARG A 57 8.27 -3.39 -3.28
C ARG A 57 7.46 -2.10 -3.06
N GLU A 58 6.21 -2.23 -2.63
CA GLU A 58 5.35 -1.06 -2.39
C GLU A 58 5.80 -0.27 -1.16
N LEU A 59 6.27 -0.95 -0.11
CA LEU A 59 6.87 -0.31 1.07
C LEU A 59 8.01 0.63 0.66
N ILE A 60 8.95 0.13 -0.15
CA ILE A 60 10.08 0.91 -0.65
C ILE A 60 9.62 2.00 -1.62
N ARG A 61 8.64 1.72 -2.49
CA ARG A 61 8.09 2.68 -3.45
C ARG A 61 7.45 3.88 -2.74
N ILE A 62 6.59 3.63 -1.75
CA ILE A 62 5.92 4.67 -0.96
C ILE A 62 6.96 5.51 -0.21
N THR A 63 7.88 4.84 0.48
CA THR A 63 8.93 5.54 1.25
C THR A 63 9.82 6.40 0.35
N ASN A 64 10.21 5.89 -0.83
CA ASN A 64 11.01 6.66 -1.78
C ASN A 64 10.29 7.91 -2.27
N GLU A 65 8.99 7.84 -2.53
CA GLU A 65 8.22 9.04 -2.93
C GLU A 65 8.16 10.06 -1.79
N CYS A 66 7.99 9.61 -0.54
CA CYS A 66 8.09 10.48 0.64
C CYS A 66 9.48 11.16 0.73
N CYS A 67 10.56 10.41 0.50
CA CYS A 67 11.91 10.97 0.45
C CYS A 67 12.07 12.02 -0.65
N ARG A 68 11.48 11.81 -1.84
CA ARG A 68 11.55 12.80 -2.94
C ARG A 68 10.84 14.10 -2.58
N ILE A 69 9.69 14.01 -1.92
CA ILE A 69 8.96 15.18 -1.41
C ILE A 69 9.80 15.91 -0.35
N CYS A 70 10.39 15.19 0.61
CA CYS A 70 11.29 15.75 1.61
C CYS A 70 12.49 16.48 0.96
N LEU A 71 13.13 15.86 -0.04
CA LEU A 71 14.28 16.46 -0.75
C LEU A 71 13.88 17.74 -1.48
N ARG A 72 12.67 17.81 -2.04
CA ARG A 72 12.13 19.04 -2.63
C ARG A 72 11.96 20.12 -1.56
N LEU A 73 11.38 19.77 -0.40
CA LEU A 73 11.19 20.70 0.71
C LEU A 73 12.52 21.24 1.24
N VAL A 74 13.54 20.39 1.41
CA VAL A 74 14.89 20.80 1.86
C VAL A 74 15.50 21.84 0.91
N ARG A 75 15.28 21.69 -0.40
CA ARG A 75 15.77 22.65 -1.40
C ARG A 75 14.98 23.96 -1.39
N CYS A 76 13.67 23.90 -1.16
CA CYS A 76 12.81 25.08 -1.11
C CYS A 76 12.89 25.83 0.22
N GLN A 77 13.26 25.14 1.31
CA GLN A 77 13.31 25.66 2.67
C GLN A 77 14.66 25.30 3.33
N PRO A 78 15.79 25.84 2.83
CA PRO A 78 17.13 25.44 3.30
C PRO A 78 17.38 25.72 4.79
N GLU A 79 16.66 26.69 5.37
CA GLU A 79 16.75 27.02 6.80
C GLU A 79 16.05 25.98 7.69
N ASN A 80 15.12 25.19 7.14
CA ASN A 80 14.38 24.19 7.89
C ASN A 80 15.16 22.87 7.99
N LYS A 81 15.89 22.70 9.10
CA LYS A 81 16.70 21.50 9.39
C LYS A 81 15.90 20.32 9.97
N TYR A 82 14.59 20.49 10.17
CA TYR A 82 13.74 19.51 10.86
C TYR A 82 12.79 18.75 9.93
N ILE A 83 13.01 18.82 8.61
CA ILE A 83 12.20 18.11 7.63
C ILE A 83 12.35 16.59 7.83
N LYS A 84 11.22 15.94 8.09
CA LYS A 84 11.09 14.50 8.27
C LYS A 84 9.88 14.00 7.49
N ILE A 85 9.85 12.71 7.20
CA ILE A 85 8.65 12.06 6.67
C ILE A 85 7.59 12.03 7.78
N ASN A 86 6.58 12.89 7.63
CA ASN A 86 5.42 13.02 8.50
C ASN A 86 4.14 12.64 7.73
N GLN A 87 2.98 12.76 8.39
CA GLN A 87 1.69 12.41 7.80
C GLN A 87 1.35 13.23 6.54
N ASP A 88 1.65 14.53 6.52
CA ASP A 88 1.37 15.39 5.36
C ASP A 88 2.16 14.94 4.12
N ILE A 89 3.44 14.60 4.31
CA ILE A 89 4.29 14.09 3.23
C ILE A 89 3.80 12.73 2.74
N LEU A 90 3.38 11.87 3.66
CA LEU A 90 2.80 10.58 3.30
C LEU A 90 1.49 10.77 2.52
N ASP A 91 0.62 11.67 2.94
CA ASP A 91 -0.65 11.96 2.26
C ASP A 91 -0.42 12.50 0.84
N GLU A 92 0.55 13.41 0.65
CA GLU A 92 0.95 13.85 -0.69
C GLU A 92 1.42 12.66 -1.55
N ALA A 93 2.27 11.79 -1.02
CA ALA A 93 2.77 10.61 -1.72
C ALA A 93 1.64 9.63 -2.09
N LEU A 94 0.74 9.32 -1.14
CA LEU A 94 -0.37 8.40 -1.34
C LEU A 94 -1.39 8.96 -2.34
N ASN A 95 -1.68 10.27 -2.29
CA ASN A 95 -2.57 10.92 -3.25
C ASN A 95 -2.04 10.81 -4.68
N LYS A 96 -0.73 10.94 -4.88
CA LYS A 96 -0.11 10.70 -6.19
C LYS A 96 -0.37 9.29 -6.71
N PHE A 97 -0.11 8.26 -5.89
CA PHE A 97 -0.35 6.87 -6.30
C PHE A 97 -1.82 6.58 -6.54
N LYS A 98 -2.69 7.17 -5.72
CA LYS A 98 -4.13 7.04 -5.87
C LYS A 98 -4.62 7.59 -7.21
N LEU A 99 -4.13 8.75 -7.65
CA LEU A 99 -4.42 9.31 -8.97
C LEU A 99 -3.86 8.43 -10.09
N ASP A 100 -2.64 7.91 -9.92
CA ASP A 100 -2.03 6.98 -10.89
C ASP A 100 -2.86 5.71 -11.06
N PHE A 101 -3.38 5.14 -9.97
CA PHE A 101 -4.30 4.01 -10.01
C PHE A 101 -5.64 4.39 -10.64
N ASP A 102 -6.28 5.45 -10.16
CA ASP A 102 -7.62 5.87 -10.61
C ASP A 102 -7.68 6.10 -12.12
N SER A 103 -6.66 6.80 -12.67
CA SER A 103 -6.59 7.13 -14.11
C SER A 103 -6.56 5.92 -15.04
N ARG A 104 -6.33 4.71 -14.53
CA ARG A 104 -6.12 3.48 -15.32
C ARG A 104 -7.16 2.39 -15.05
N ILE A 105 -8.12 2.62 -14.14
CA ILE A 105 -9.18 1.63 -13.85
C ILE A 105 -10.36 1.85 -14.81
N GLY A 106 -10.48 0.97 -15.79
CA GLY A 106 -11.67 0.89 -16.65
C GLY A 106 -12.86 0.23 -15.96
N VAL A 107 -14.07 0.41 -16.51
CA VAL A 107 -15.33 -0.09 -15.90
C VAL A 107 -15.30 -1.58 -15.59
N LYS A 108 -14.82 -2.41 -16.52
CA LYS A 108 -14.73 -3.87 -16.33
C LYS A 108 -13.79 -4.29 -15.20
N ASN A 109 -12.75 -3.48 -14.93
CA ASN A 109 -11.80 -3.76 -13.86
C ASN A 109 -12.43 -3.56 -12.48
N TYR A 110 -13.43 -2.68 -12.33
CA TYR A 110 -14.10 -2.47 -11.05
C TYR A 110 -14.82 -3.71 -10.54
N GLU A 111 -15.45 -4.49 -11.42
CA GLU A 111 -16.15 -5.73 -11.03
C GLU A 111 -15.17 -6.78 -10.49
N ILE A 112 -14.01 -6.94 -11.15
CA ILE A 112 -12.95 -7.86 -10.70
C ILE A 112 -12.38 -7.40 -9.36
N LEU A 113 -12.12 -6.09 -9.21
CA LEU A 113 -11.61 -5.52 -7.96
C LEU A 113 -12.61 -5.69 -6.81
N LYS A 114 -13.89 -5.38 -7.03
CA LYS A 114 -14.97 -5.58 -6.05
C LYS A 114 -15.09 -7.04 -5.64
N THR A 115 -15.15 -7.95 -6.61
CA THR A 115 -15.23 -9.40 -6.35
C THR A 115 -14.03 -9.87 -5.53
N THR A 116 -12.82 -9.41 -5.88
CA THR A 116 -11.60 -9.77 -5.17
C THR A 116 -11.59 -9.22 -3.74
N TYR A 117 -12.07 -7.99 -3.55
CA TYR A 117 -12.21 -7.37 -2.23
C TYR A 117 -13.15 -8.14 -1.31
N GLU A 118 -14.31 -8.56 -1.82
CA GLU A 118 -15.34 -9.24 -1.04
C GLU A 118 -15.01 -10.71 -0.77
N LYS A 119 -14.40 -11.42 -1.73
CA LYS A 119 -14.21 -12.88 -1.67
C LYS A 119 -12.78 -13.32 -1.41
N ASN A 120 -11.83 -12.38 -1.37
CA ASN A 120 -10.38 -12.64 -1.37
C ASN A 120 -9.91 -13.57 -2.50
N LYS A 121 -10.64 -13.58 -3.62
CA LYS A 121 -10.39 -14.41 -4.79
C LYS A 121 -11.13 -13.83 -6.01
N PRO A 122 -10.53 -13.83 -7.21
CA PRO A 122 -11.26 -13.50 -8.43
C PRO A 122 -12.25 -14.61 -8.82
N ASN A 123 -13.13 -14.32 -9.77
CA ASN A 123 -13.98 -15.35 -10.39
C ASN A 123 -13.15 -16.33 -11.25
N ASP A 124 -12.19 -15.81 -12.02
CA ASP A 124 -11.24 -16.61 -12.80
C ASP A 124 -9.82 -16.06 -12.66
N THR A 125 -8.89 -16.89 -12.19
CA THR A 125 -7.47 -16.54 -12.04
C THR A 125 -6.69 -16.52 -13.36
N LYS A 126 -7.27 -17.04 -14.44
CA LYS A 126 -6.64 -17.08 -15.79
C LYS A 126 -7.14 -15.97 -16.70
N GLU A 127 -8.12 -15.19 -16.28
CA GLU A 127 -8.62 -14.06 -17.06
C GLU A 127 -7.53 -12.99 -17.23
N GLN A 128 -7.29 -12.56 -18.46
CA GLN A 128 -6.23 -11.59 -18.76
C GLN A 128 -6.39 -10.28 -17.97
N GLN A 129 -7.61 -9.78 -17.81
CA GLN A 129 -7.88 -8.55 -17.04
C GLN A 129 -7.46 -8.70 -15.56
N PHE A 130 -7.70 -9.86 -14.96
CA PHE A 130 -7.24 -10.14 -13.60
C PHE A 130 -5.70 -10.18 -13.52
N LEU A 131 -5.05 -10.84 -14.48
CA LEU A 131 -3.59 -10.90 -14.54
C LEU A 131 -2.98 -9.49 -14.73
N ASP A 132 -3.59 -8.64 -15.55
CA ASP A 132 -3.17 -7.26 -15.74
C ASP A 132 -3.28 -6.44 -14.44
N LEU A 133 -4.36 -6.63 -13.68
CA LEU A 133 -4.55 -6.01 -12.36
C LEU A 133 -3.54 -6.52 -11.33
N LEU A 134 -3.19 -7.81 -11.38
CA LEU A 134 -2.16 -8.42 -10.53
C LEU A 134 -0.76 -7.87 -10.85
N HIS A 135 -0.40 -7.81 -12.14
CA HIS A 135 0.87 -7.26 -12.60
C HIS A 135 0.98 -5.75 -12.32
N GLY A 136 -0.13 -5.03 -12.41
CA GLY A 136 -0.24 -3.61 -12.08
C GLY A 136 -0.30 -3.29 -10.58
N LEU A 137 -0.25 -4.30 -9.71
CA LEU A 137 -0.33 -4.17 -8.24
C LEU A 137 -1.66 -3.58 -7.74
N TYR A 138 -2.73 -3.68 -8.51
CA TYR A 138 -4.08 -3.37 -8.02
C TYR A 138 -4.59 -4.48 -7.11
N ILE A 139 -4.21 -5.71 -7.44
CA ILE A 139 -4.46 -6.91 -6.67
C ILE A 139 -3.14 -7.44 -6.14
N LEU A 140 -3.17 -7.93 -4.91
CA LEU A 140 -2.06 -8.51 -4.19
C LEU A 140 -2.29 -10.01 -4.04
N GLU A 141 -1.24 -10.80 -4.25
CA GLU A 141 -1.29 -12.25 -4.12
C GLU A 141 -0.49 -12.69 -2.89
N TYR A 142 -1.12 -13.50 -2.04
CA TYR A 142 -0.52 -14.05 -0.84
C TYR A 142 -0.41 -15.57 -1.00
N ARG A 143 0.80 -16.12 -0.77
CA ARG A 143 1.14 -17.53 -1.00
C ARG A 143 1.66 -18.18 0.29
N ASN A 144 0.78 -18.41 1.26
CA ASN A 144 1.20 -18.85 2.61
C ASN A 144 0.29 -20.01 3.08
N HIS A 145 0.58 -21.24 2.64
CA HIS A 145 -0.24 -22.47 2.82
C HIS A 145 -1.60 -22.48 2.11
N GLU A 146 -2.16 -21.30 1.83
CA GLU A 146 -3.32 -21.10 0.95
C GLU A 146 -3.00 -19.94 -0.01
N LEU A 147 -3.45 -20.06 -1.27
CA LEU A 147 -3.39 -18.99 -2.26
C LEU A 147 -4.65 -18.13 -2.16
N TRP A 148 -4.47 -16.85 -1.87
CA TRP A 148 -5.57 -15.88 -1.81
C TRP A 148 -5.11 -14.50 -2.28
N TYR A 149 -6.10 -13.64 -2.54
CA TYR A 149 -5.90 -12.34 -3.13
C TYR A 149 -6.57 -11.24 -2.30
N ASP A 150 -6.04 -10.03 -2.37
CA ASP A 150 -6.68 -8.85 -1.80
C ASP A 150 -6.46 -7.66 -2.73
N VAL A 151 -7.30 -6.64 -2.59
CA VAL A 151 -7.08 -5.37 -3.29
C VAL A 151 -6.01 -4.57 -2.56
N HIS A 152 -5.13 -3.91 -3.30
CA HIS A 152 -4.12 -3.03 -2.73
C HIS A 152 -4.76 -1.97 -1.82
N PRO A 153 -4.19 -1.65 -0.64
CA PRO A 153 -4.79 -0.67 0.28
C PRO A 153 -5.10 0.69 -0.34
N ILE A 154 -4.16 1.27 -1.11
CA ILE A 154 -4.38 2.51 -1.86
C ILE A 154 -5.54 2.38 -2.88
N VAL A 155 -5.66 1.25 -3.59
CA VAL A 155 -6.77 1.02 -4.54
C VAL A 155 -8.10 0.87 -3.79
N THR A 156 -8.11 0.26 -2.60
CA THR A 156 -9.30 0.19 -1.75
C THR A 156 -9.86 1.59 -1.46
N LYS A 157 -8.98 2.57 -1.17
CA LYS A 157 -9.37 3.97 -0.98
C LYS A 157 -9.98 4.60 -2.24
N VAL A 158 -9.54 4.20 -3.45
CA VAL A 158 -10.16 4.64 -4.71
C VAL A 158 -11.57 4.08 -4.85
N LEU A 159 -11.76 2.79 -4.58
CA LEU A 159 -13.05 2.13 -4.70
C LEU A 159 -14.10 2.70 -3.74
N GLN A 160 -13.70 2.97 -2.49
CA GLN A 160 -14.56 3.61 -1.48
C GLN A 160 -15.02 5.00 -1.92
N GLN A 161 -14.14 5.79 -2.53
CA GLN A 161 -14.49 7.14 -3.00
C GLN A 161 -15.44 7.18 -4.19
N LYS A 162 -15.60 6.04 -4.88
CA LYS A 162 -16.51 5.90 -6.01
C LYS A 162 -17.75 5.09 -5.66
N ASP A 163 -17.98 4.81 -4.36
CA ASP A 163 -19.11 4.04 -3.86
C ASP A 163 -19.24 2.63 -4.48
N ILE A 164 -18.09 2.02 -4.82
CA ILE A 164 -18.06 0.67 -5.40
C ILE A 164 -18.11 -0.41 -4.32
N ILE A 165 -17.48 -0.13 -3.18
CA ILE A 165 -17.40 -0.93 -1.95
C ILE A 165 -17.71 -0.07 -0.73
#